data_AF-A0A1M5P4Q9-F1
#
_entry.id   AF-A0A1M5P4Q9-F1
#
_cell.length_a   1.000
_cell.length_b   1.000
_cell.length_c   1.000
_cell.angle_alpha   90.00
_cell.angle_beta   90.00
_cell.angle_gamma   90.00
#
_symmetry.space_group_name_H-M   'P 1'
#
loop_
_entity.id
_entity.type
_entity.pdbx_description
1 polymer ?
#
loop_
_entity_poly.entity_id
_entity_poly.type
_entity_poly.pdbx_seq_one_letter_code
_entity_poly.pdbx_strand_id
1 'polypeptide(L)' 'MNKYVIIRADIKSISNPMTKEEAISKMKEYDKQGIPSYIISQYKKNKSK' A
#
# COMPACT_ATOMS: atom_id res chain seq x y z
N MET A 1 10.74 -9.54 -6.16
CA MET A 1 10.52 -8.54 -5.09
C MET A 1 9.04 -8.20 -5.02
N ASN A 2 8.41 -8.49 -3.89
CA ASN A 2 7.03 -8.08 -3.62
C ASN A 2 7.03 -6.58 -3.35
N LYS A 3 6.22 -5.83 -4.08
CA LYS A 3 6.02 -4.40 -3.85
C LYS A 3 4.70 -4.21 -3.13
N TYR A 4 4.63 -3.30 -2.17
CA TYR A 4 3.41 -2.98 -1.42
C TYR A 4 2.93 -1.60 -1.83
N VAL A 5 1.62 -1.43 -1.94
CA VAL A 5 0.97 -0.13 -2.18
C VAL A 5 -0.09 0.10 -1.10
N ILE A 6 -0.36 1.36 -0.80
CA ILE A 6 -1.41 1.77 0.13
C ILE A 6 -2.51 2.44 -0.68
N ILE A 7 -3.76 2.00 -0.49
CA ILE A 7 -4.94 2.68 -1.02
C ILE A 7 -5.54 3.52 0.08
N ARG A 8 -5.65 4.83 -0.18
CA ARG A 8 -6.36 5.80 0.66
C ARG A 8 -7.81 5.90 0.21
N ALA A 9 -8.74 5.53 1.08
CA ALA A 9 -10.17 5.49 0.75
C ALA A 9 -10.80 6.90 0.69
N ASP A 10 -10.25 7.84 1.45
CA ASP A 10 -10.72 9.23 1.54
C ASP A 10 -10.55 10.00 0.21
N ILE A 11 -9.38 9.87 -0.42
CA ILE A 11 -9.04 10.59 -1.65
C ILE A 11 -8.96 9.69 -2.88
N LYS A 12 -9.35 8.41 -2.75
CA LYS A 12 -9.23 7.38 -3.81
C LYS A 12 -7.84 7.37 -4.45
N SER A 13 -6.79 7.57 -3.64
CA SER A 13 -5.40 7.69 -4.10
C SER A 13 -4.62 6.43 -3.77
N ILE A 14 -3.72 6.06 -4.68
CA ILE A 14 -2.84 4.90 -4.55
C ILE A 14 -1.42 5.43 -4.35
N SER A 15 -0.77 5.00 -3.28
CA SER A 15 0.62 5.37 -3.02
C SER A 15 1.57 4.72 -4.02
N ASN A 16 2.77 5.30 -4.14
CA ASN A 16 3.85 4.65 -4.87
C ASN A 16 4.18 3.27 -4.26
N PRO A 17 4.65 2.31 -5.10
CA PRO A 17 5.10 1.02 -4.61
C PRO A 17 6.29 1.17 -3.67
N MET A 18 6.21 0.51 -2.51
CA MET A 18 7.22 0.59 -1.45
C MET A 18 7.52 -0.79 -0.85
N THR A 19 8.49 -0.85 0.06
CA THR A 19 8.81 -2.06 0.81
C THR A 19 7.72 -2.37 1.85
N LYS A 20 7.75 -3.58 2.43
CA LYS A 20 6.81 -3.97 3.49
C LYS A 20 6.90 -3.03 4.70
N GLU A 21 8.11 -2.71 5.11
CA GLU A 21 8.37 -1.88 6.30
C GLU A 21 7.91 -0.44 6.09
N GLU A 22 8.20 0.15 4.92
CA GLU A 22 7.69 1.47 4.56
C GLU A 22 6.15 1.50 4.52
N ALA A 23 5.52 0.45 3.99
CA ALA A 23 4.06 0.37 3.92
C ALA A 23 3.44 0.33 5.32
N ILE A 24 4.01 -0.46 6.24
CA ILE A 24 3.57 -0.52 7.63
C ILE A 24 3.78 0.83 8.34
N SER A 25 4.92 1.49 8.12
CA SER A 25 5.21 2.79 8.72
C SER A 25 4.19 3.84 8.29
N LYS A 26 3.95 3.98 6.97
CA LYS A 26 2.95 4.91 6.45
C LYS A 26 1.53 4.58 6.88
N MET A 27 1.16 3.30 6.96
CA MET A 27 -0.16 2.91 7.45
C MET A 27 -0.39 3.38 8.88
N LYS A 28 0.62 3.28 9.77
CA LYS A 28 0.53 3.83 11.13
C LYS A 28 0.39 5.34 11.15
N GLU A 29 1.05 6.06 10.23
CA GLU A 29 0.88 7.51 10.11
C GLU A 29 -0.54 7.89 9.65
N TYR A 30 -1.13 7.12 8.74
CA TYR A 30 -2.50 7.33 8.27
C TYR A 30 -3.53 6.98 9.35
N ASP A 31 -3.32 5.89 10.09
CA ASP A 31 -4.16 5.51 11.23
C ASP A 31 -4.20 6.61 12.31
N LYS A 32 -3.03 7.19 12.66
CA LYS A 32 -2.94 8.33 13.58
C LYS A 32 -3.67 9.59 13.09
N GLN A 33 -3.79 9.76 11.77
CA GLN A 33 -4.54 10.86 11.15
C GLN A 33 -6.03 10.55 10.98
N GLY A 34 -6.49 9.35 11.37
CA GLY A 34 -7.86 8.89 11.15
C GLY A 34 -8.17 8.61 9.67
N ILE A 35 -7.15 8.38 8.84
CA ILE A 35 -7.30 8.17 7.40
C ILE A 35 -7.56 6.67 7.12
N PRO A 36 -8.76 6.29 6.64
CA PRO A 36 -9.05 4.91 6.27
C PRO A 36 -8.19 4.49 5.08
N SER A 37 -7.28 3.54 5.31
CA SER A 37 -6.31 3.08 4.30
C SER A 37 -6.10 1.57 4.33
N TYR A 38 -5.72 0.99 3.18
CA TYR A 38 -5.53 -0.44 2.98
C TYR A 38 -4.16 -0.74 2.37
N ILE A 39 -3.43 -1.73 2.89
CA ILE A 39 -2.19 -2.22 2.28
C ILE A 39 -2.51 -3.36 1.30
N ILE A 40 -1.97 -3.26 0.09
CA ILE A 40 -2.08 -4.30 -0.94
C ILE A 40 -0.66 -4.73 -1.34
N SER A 41 -0.43 -6.05 -1.39
CA SER A 41 0.77 -6.61 -1.99
C SER A 41 0.56 -6.74 -3.50
N GLN A 42 1.37 -6.05 -4.30
CA GLN A 42 1.51 -6.36 -5.71
C GLN A 42 2.32 -7.64 -5.83
N TYR A 43 1.59 -8.77 -5.87
CA TYR A 43 2.14 -10.01 -6.39
C TYR A 43 2.22 -9.87 -7.92
N LYS A 44 3.43 -9.71 -8.46
CA LYS A 44 3.65 -9.90 -9.90
C LYS A 44 3.37 -11.38 -10.20
N LYS A 45 2.12 -11.69 -10.55
CA LYS A 45 1.81 -12.96 -11.22
C LYS A 45 2.45 -12.84 -12.60
N ASN A 46 3.64 -13.42 -12.76
CA ASN A 46 4.19 -13.65 -14.09
C ASN A 46 3.12 -14.46 -14.84
N LYS A 47 2.37 -13.81 -15.74
CA LYS A 47 1.62 -14.52 -16.77
C LYS A 47 2.67 -15.07 -17.72
N SER A 48 3.23 -16.24 -17.42
CA SER A 48 3.80 -17.08 -18.45
C SER A 48 2.61 -17.54 -19.31
N LYS A 49 2.53 -16.97 -20.51
CA LYS A 49 1.63 -17.42 -21.57
C LYS A 49 2.44 -18.28 -22.53
#